data_AF-A0A377R3U5-F1
#
_entry.id   AF-A0A377R3U5-F1
#
_cell.length_a   1.000
_cell.length_b   1.000
_cell.length_c   1.000
_cell.angle_alpha   90.00
_cell.angle_beta   90.00
_cell.angle_gamma   90.00
#
_symmetry.space_group_name_H-M   'P 1'
#
loop_
_entity.id
_entity.type
_entity.pdbx_description
1 polymer ?
#
loop_
_entity_poly.entity_id
_entity_poly.type
_entity_poly.pdbx_seq_one_letter_code
_entity_poly.pdbx_strand_id
1 'polypeptide(L)'
;MKTIQSLSIAVLTAAILAACGGGEKSAPAASQPQAQQAQSGESAGMSAELSAVIENYPAIDPVLTQPIEISDKKSPTGLKELKKFADLSSGPLMREALSMQKKIQSQVRAQKSDKPSDELLASVKEMGSLMEKMKQEVSALNLQDPEIKTVSDRSLLASETAYKIISYTVDNADKMNAGEKSQAFMNAFNGKTREMQKALSENQRIVGDAARKLSEKYSK
;
A
#
# COMPACT_ATOMS: atom_id res chain seq x y z
N MET A 1 1.93 -6.08 -29.23
CA MET A 1 0.77 -5.45 -28.56
C MET A 1 0.42 -6.09 -27.20
N LYS A 2 0.73 -7.38 -26.93
CA LYS A 2 0.47 -8.01 -25.61
C LYS A 2 1.34 -7.50 -24.44
N THR A 3 2.51 -6.91 -24.72
CA THR A 3 3.45 -6.43 -23.69
C THR A 3 3.07 -5.10 -23.03
N ILE A 4 2.14 -4.33 -23.60
CA ILE A 4 1.76 -3.01 -23.08
C ILE A 4 0.50 -3.10 -22.17
N GLN A 5 -0.29 -4.17 -22.29
CA GLN A 5 -1.46 -4.40 -21.43
C GLN A 5 -1.10 -4.79 -19.98
N SER A 6 0.17 -5.13 -19.68
CA SER A 6 0.62 -5.55 -18.35
C SER A 6 1.22 -4.44 -17.49
N LEU A 7 1.07 -3.16 -17.86
CA LEU A 7 1.64 -2.01 -17.14
C LEU A 7 1.08 -1.79 -15.71
N SER A 8 0.13 -2.62 -15.28
CA SER A 8 -0.40 -2.58 -13.93
C SER A 8 0.61 -3.22 -12.97
N ILE A 9 1.51 -2.43 -12.39
CA ILE A 9 2.19 -2.84 -11.16
C ILE A 9 1.08 -3.12 -10.14
N ALA A 10 0.90 -4.39 -9.81
CA ALA A 10 -0.06 -4.79 -8.79
C ALA A 10 0.38 -4.15 -7.47
N VAL A 11 -0.42 -3.20 -6.99
CA VAL A 11 -0.20 -2.53 -5.70
C VAL A 11 -0.35 -3.61 -4.62
N LEU A 12 0.74 -3.91 -3.90
CA LEU A 12 0.90 -5.05 -2.97
C LEU A 12 -0.01 -5.06 -1.70
N THR A 13 -1.18 -4.43 -1.67
CA THR A 13 -1.55 -3.71 -0.42
C THR A 13 -2.88 -4.04 0.25
N ALA A 14 -3.88 -4.60 -0.41
CA ALA A 14 -5.23 -4.62 0.20
C ALA A 14 -5.41 -5.66 1.32
N ALA A 15 -4.82 -6.85 1.19
CA ALA A 15 -5.28 -7.99 1.99
C ALA A 15 -4.55 -8.20 3.32
N ILE A 16 -3.41 -7.53 3.55
CA ILE A 16 -2.66 -7.63 4.81
C ILE A 16 -3.27 -6.68 5.85
N LEU A 17 -3.62 -5.45 5.44
CA LEU A 17 -4.22 -4.44 6.31
C LEU A 17 -5.58 -4.88 6.89
N ALA A 18 -6.36 -5.66 6.13
CA ALA A 18 -7.66 -6.18 6.58
C ALA A 18 -7.54 -7.18 7.75
N ALA A 19 -6.36 -7.76 7.98
CA ALA A 19 -6.10 -8.65 9.09
C ALA A 19 -5.29 -7.98 10.22
N CYS A 20 -4.80 -6.75 10.00
CA CYS A 20 -4.17 -5.91 11.02
C CYS A 20 -5.18 -5.08 11.84
N GLY A 21 -6.40 -4.85 11.31
CA GLY A 21 -7.51 -4.34 12.09
C GLY A 21 -8.22 -5.49 12.80
N GLY A 22 -8.09 -5.58 14.12
CA GLY A 22 -8.71 -6.64 14.93
C GLY A 22 -10.18 -6.85 14.57
N GLY A 23 -10.54 -8.12 14.37
CA GLY A 23 -11.62 -8.52 13.48
C GLY A 23 -13.04 -8.45 14.05
N GLU A 24 -13.99 -8.44 13.11
CA GLU A 24 -15.24 -9.17 13.24
C GLU A 24 -15.50 -9.91 11.93
N LYS A 25 -15.64 -11.23 12.04
CA LYS A 25 -16.25 -12.06 11.00
C LYS A 25 -17.75 -11.78 11.06
N SER A 26 -18.25 -10.82 10.29
CA SER A 26 -19.68 -10.69 9.99
C SER A 26 -19.90 -9.98 8.66
N ALA A 27 -20.88 -10.49 7.92
CA ALA A 27 -21.28 -10.15 6.56
C ALA A 27 -21.76 -8.68 6.42
N PRO A 28 -22.04 -8.17 5.19
CA PRO A 28 -22.33 -6.76 4.97
C PRO A 28 -23.70 -6.43 5.57
N ALA A 29 -23.73 -5.64 6.64
CA ALA A 29 -24.97 -5.13 7.22
C ALA A 29 -25.22 -3.69 6.75
N ALA A 30 -26.47 -3.47 6.38
CA ALA A 30 -26.99 -2.29 5.73
C ALA A 30 -26.80 -0.99 6.54
N SER A 31 -26.72 0.09 5.76
CA SER A 31 -26.71 1.50 6.13
C SER A 31 -27.43 1.84 7.45
N GLN A 32 -26.68 2.38 8.41
CA GLN A 32 -27.21 3.34 9.38
C GLN A 32 -26.27 4.55 9.49
N PRO A 33 -26.81 5.76 9.74
CA PRO A 33 -26.04 7.00 9.65
C PRO A 33 -25.11 7.13 10.85
N GLN A 34 -23.80 7.25 10.60
CA GLN A 34 -22.84 7.64 11.64
C GLN A 34 -23.06 9.11 12.01
N ALA A 35 -23.44 9.35 13.26
CA ALA A 35 -23.37 10.67 13.86
C ALA A 35 -21.88 11.10 13.95
N GLN A 36 -21.56 12.22 13.31
CA GLN A 36 -20.30 12.93 13.52
C GLN A 36 -20.27 13.41 14.98
N GLN A 37 -19.46 12.76 15.81
CA GLN A 37 -19.17 13.26 17.15
C GLN A 37 -17.80 13.93 17.13
N ALA A 38 -17.81 15.18 17.59
CA ALA A 38 -16.75 16.16 17.49
C ALA A 38 -15.45 15.77 18.22
N GLN A 39 -14.37 16.42 17.79
CA GLN A 39 -13.00 16.40 18.32
C GLN A 39 -12.95 16.54 19.86
N SER A 40 -12.98 15.42 20.57
CA SER A 40 -12.16 15.22 21.76
C SER A 40 -10.90 14.51 21.29
N GLY A 41 -9.71 15.03 21.63
CA GLY A 41 -8.43 14.60 21.05
C GLY A 41 -8.35 13.08 20.89
N GLU A 42 -7.90 12.62 19.71
CA GLU A 42 -7.90 11.21 19.28
C GLU A 42 -7.29 10.23 20.30
N SER A 43 -6.55 10.73 21.29
CA SER A 43 -5.87 10.00 22.38
C SER A 43 -6.63 9.99 23.74
N ALA A 44 -7.80 10.62 23.85
CA ALA A 44 -8.52 10.75 25.12
C ALA A 44 -8.99 9.38 25.66
N GLY A 45 -8.50 9.00 26.85
CA GLY A 45 -8.83 7.73 27.50
C GLY A 45 -7.93 6.54 27.12
N MET A 46 -6.84 6.77 26.37
CA MET A 46 -5.84 5.75 26.04
C MET A 46 -4.60 5.85 26.94
N SER A 47 -3.87 4.75 27.10
CA SER A 47 -2.52 4.81 27.68
C SER A 47 -1.59 5.65 26.80
N ALA A 48 -0.52 6.19 27.38
CA ALA A 48 0.47 6.96 26.62
C ALA A 48 1.09 6.13 25.48
N GLU A 49 1.29 4.83 25.71
CA GLU A 49 1.85 3.91 24.72
C GLU A 49 0.90 3.69 23.53
N LEU A 50 -0.39 3.49 23.78
CA LEU A 50 -1.39 3.34 22.73
C LEU A 50 -1.65 4.66 21.98
N SER A 51 -1.62 5.79 22.69
CA SER A 51 -1.70 7.13 22.09
C SER A 51 -0.55 7.36 21.12
N ALA A 52 0.69 7.01 21.52
CA ALA A 52 1.86 7.11 20.67
C ALA A 52 1.77 6.20 19.42
N VAL A 53 1.07 5.06 19.50
CA VAL A 53 0.82 4.20 18.32
C VAL A 53 -0.14 4.87 17.32
N ILE A 54 -1.13 5.62 17.80
CA ILE A 54 -2.06 6.36 16.94
C ILE A 54 -1.37 7.58 16.33
N GLU A 55 -0.66 8.36 17.14
CA GLU A 55 0.01 9.60 16.73
C GLU A 55 1.15 9.37 15.73
N ASN A 56 1.89 8.26 15.88
CA ASN A 56 2.99 7.90 14.99
C ASN A 56 2.56 6.96 13.85
N TYR A 57 1.26 6.71 13.67
CA TYR A 57 0.77 5.90 12.58
C TYR A 57 1.18 6.52 11.23
N PRO A 58 1.73 5.75 10.27
CA PRO A 58 2.24 6.30 9.02
C PRO A 58 1.21 7.14 8.26
N ALA A 59 1.57 8.40 7.97
CA ALA A 59 0.72 9.30 7.20
C ALA A 59 0.63 8.87 5.72
N ILE A 60 -0.55 9.09 5.13
CA ILE A 60 -0.79 8.90 3.70
C ILE A 60 -0.23 10.11 2.97
N ASP A 61 0.63 9.89 1.97
CA ASP A 61 1.00 10.98 1.07
C ASP A 61 -0.23 11.38 0.22
N PRO A 62 -0.73 12.64 0.31
CA PRO A 62 -1.91 13.07 -0.42
C PRO A 62 -1.77 12.89 -1.94
N VAL A 63 -0.53 12.87 -2.45
CA VAL A 63 -0.24 12.72 -3.86
C VAL A 63 -0.73 11.36 -4.41
N LEU A 64 -0.90 10.33 -3.55
CA LEU A 64 -1.47 9.03 -3.92
C LEU A 64 -2.89 9.10 -4.46
N THR A 65 -3.67 10.11 -4.07
CA THR A 65 -5.07 10.26 -4.49
C THR A 65 -5.26 11.34 -5.54
N GLN A 66 -4.18 12.00 -5.96
CA GLN A 66 -4.24 13.02 -7.00
C GLN A 66 -4.33 12.39 -8.39
N PRO A 67 -5.10 12.97 -9.32
CA PRO A 67 -5.14 12.52 -10.70
C PRO A 67 -3.76 12.50 -11.35
N ILE A 68 -3.55 11.56 -12.27
CA ILE A 68 -2.40 11.55 -13.18
C ILE A 68 -2.92 11.93 -14.57
N GLU A 69 -2.49 13.09 -15.05
CA GLU A 69 -2.83 13.56 -16.40
C GLU A 69 -1.88 12.93 -17.43
N ILE A 70 -2.46 12.36 -18.48
CA ILE A 70 -1.73 11.82 -19.64
C ILE A 70 -2.11 12.66 -20.84
N SER A 71 -1.14 13.34 -21.44
CA SER A 71 -1.34 14.16 -22.63
C SER A 71 -1.36 13.31 -23.90
N ASP A 72 -1.88 13.86 -24.99
CA ASP A 72 -1.85 13.21 -26.31
C ASP A 72 -0.47 13.24 -26.98
N LYS A 73 0.50 13.99 -26.45
CA LYS A 73 1.81 14.23 -27.09
C LYS A 73 2.81 13.13 -26.76
N LYS A 74 3.19 12.31 -27.74
CA LYS A 74 4.24 11.29 -27.58
C LYS A 74 5.61 11.92 -27.30
N SER A 75 6.32 11.41 -26.30
CA SER A 75 7.75 11.68 -26.10
C SER A 75 8.58 10.86 -27.09
N PRO A 76 9.71 11.39 -27.57
CA PRO A 76 10.68 10.62 -28.37
C PRO A 76 11.17 9.35 -27.66
N THR A 77 11.25 9.35 -26.32
CA THR A 77 11.75 8.20 -25.54
C THR A 77 10.65 7.33 -24.94
N GLY A 78 9.40 7.81 -24.94
CA GLY A 78 8.34 7.22 -24.14
C GLY A 78 8.01 5.77 -24.48
N LEU A 79 7.93 5.38 -25.76
CA LEU A 79 7.67 3.98 -26.11
C LEU A 79 8.79 3.03 -25.61
N LYS A 80 10.06 3.47 -25.67
CA LYS A 80 11.20 2.67 -25.21
C LYS A 80 11.19 2.55 -23.69
N GLU A 81 10.91 3.64 -23.00
CA GLU A 81 10.82 3.68 -21.53
C GLU A 81 9.62 2.89 -21.00
N LEU A 82 8.49 2.94 -21.70
CA LEU A 82 7.30 2.15 -21.37
C LEU A 82 7.59 0.65 -21.42
N LYS A 83 8.37 0.21 -22.42
CA LYS A 83 8.83 -1.18 -22.51
C LYS A 83 9.73 -1.56 -21.35
N LYS A 84 10.73 -0.73 -21.02
CA LYS A 84 11.60 -0.96 -19.85
C LYS A 84 10.78 -1.11 -18.56
N PHE A 85 9.79 -0.25 -18.36
CA PHE A 85 8.91 -0.30 -17.20
C PHE A 85 8.04 -1.56 -17.20
N ALA A 86 7.49 -1.96 -18.35
CA ALA A 86 6.77 -3.22 -18.49
C ALA A 86 7.66 -4.46 -18.21
N ASP A 87 8.90 -4.45 -18.69
CA ASP A 87 9.87 -5.52 -18.44
C ASP A 87 10.19 -5.62 -16.94
N LEU A 88 10.38 -4.48 -16.27
CA LEU A 88 10.57 -4.44 -14.81
C LEU A 88 9.34 -4.99 -14.08
N SER A 89 8.14 -4.57 -14.46
CA SER A 89 6.88 -4.98 -13.82
C SER A 89 6.61 -6.49 -13.89
N SER A 90 7.17 -7.16 -14.91
CA SER A 90 7.07 -8.62 -15.12
C SER A 90 8.37 -9.38 -14.80
N GLY A 91 9.37 -8.66 -14.31
CA GLY A 91 10.70 -9.16 -14.00
C GLY A 91 10.74 -10.09 -12.78
N PRO A 92 11.90 -10.73 -12.52
CA PRO A 92 12.08 -11.65 -11.41
C PRO A 92 11.84 -10.97 -10.06
N LEU A 93 12.33 -9.74 -9.87
CA LEU A 93 12.19 -9.01 -8.61
C LEU A 93 10.72 -8.73 -8.26
N MET A 94 9.91 -8.33 -9.23
CA MET A 94 8.46 -8.14 -9.01
C MET A 94 7.74 -9.44 -8.70
N ARG A 95 8.13 -10.56 -9.33
CA ARG A 95 7.56 -11.88 -9.02
C ARG A 95 7.93 -12.33 -7.60
N GLU A 96 9.16 -12.06 -7.19
CA GLU A 96 9.64 -12.32 -5.83
C GLU A 96 8.86 -11.49 -4.80
N ALA A 97 8.67 -10.19 -5.05
CA ALA A 97 7.86 -9.32 -4.20
C ALA A 97 6.40 -9.81 -4.11
N LEU A 98 5.77 -10.20 -5.23
CA LEU A 98 4.41 -10.77 -5.22
C LEU A 98 4.33 -12.10 -4.46
N SER A 99 5.36 -12.94 -4.58
CA SER A 99 5.46 -14.20 -3.81
C SER A 99 5.56 -13.92 -2.31
N MET A 100 6.44 -12.99 -1.93
CA MET A 100 6.62 -12.57 -0.55
C MET A 100 5.35 -11.95 0.03
N GLN A 101 4.63 -11.13 -0.75
CA GLN A 101 3.36 -10.55 -0.33
C GLN A 101 2.32 -11.65 -0.03
N LYS A 102 2.20 -12.65 -0.91
CA LYS A 102 1.31 -13.80 -0.69
C LYS A 102 1.72 -14.60 0.55
N LYS A 103 3.02 -14.79 0.77
CA LYS A 103 3.56 -15.44 1.97
C LYS A 103 3.17 -14.69 3.24
N ILE A 104 3.41 -13.38 3.29
CA ILE A 104 3.02 -12.51 4.40
C ILE A 104 1.50 -12.58 4.63
N GLN A 105 0.70 -12.44 3.57
CA GLN A 105 -0.76 -12.54 3.66
C GLN A 105 -1.21 -13.90 4.22
N SER A 106 -0.57 -14.99 3.80
CA SER A 106 -0.87 -16.33 4.32
C SER A 106 -0.50 -16.47 5.79
N GLN A 107 0.68 -15.99 6.19
CA GLN A 107 1.14 -16.01 7.58
C GLN A 107 0.22 -15.21 8.50
N VAL A 108 -0.17 -14.01 8.06
CA VAL A 108 -1.12 -13.15 8.79
C VAL A 108 -2.48 -13.85 8.96
N ARG A 109 -3.00 -14.49 7.91
CA ARG A 109 -4.26 -15.27 8.00
C ARG A 109 -4.15 -16.51 8.89
N ALA A 110 -2.97 -17.11 8.95
CA ALA A 110 -2.72 -18.31 9.75
C ALA A 110 -2.42 -18.01 11.22
N GLN A 111 -2.22 -16.73 11.58
CA GLN A 111 -1.98 -16.34 12.97
C GLN A 111 -3.18 -16.65 13.86
N LYS A 112 -2.89 -17.25 15.00
CA LYS A 112 -3.86 -17.58 16.06
C LYS A 112 -3.69 -16.70 17.31
N SER A 113 -2.64 -15.88 17.31
CA SER A 113 -2.28 -14.98 18.40
C SER A 113 -2.22 -13.57 17.84
N ASP A 114 -2.55 -12.59 18.67
CA ASP A 114 -2.39 -11.18 18.32
C ASP A 114 -0.91 -10.78 18.22
N LYS A 115 0.01 -11.59 18.79
CA LYS A 115 1.45 -11.39 18.65
C LYS A 115 1.96 -11.93 17.30
N PRO A 116 2.68 -11.12 16.51
CA PRO A 116 3.34 -11.57 15.29
C PRO A 116 4.30 -12.73 15.56
N SER A 117 4.24 -13.77 14.71
CA SER A 117 5.25 -14.83 14.72
C SER A 117 6.60 -14.31 14.22
N ASP A 118 7.69 -14.92 14.69
CA ASP A 118 9.05 -14.63 14.21
C ASP A 118 9.17 -14.82 12.68
N GLU A 119 8.42 -15.79 12.13
CA GLU A 119 8.35 -16.03 10.69
C GLU A 119 7.69 -14.87 9.93
N LEU A 120 6.63 -14.28 10.48
CA LEU A 120 5.99 -13.10 9.91
C LEU A 120 6.94 -11.90 10.00
N LEU A 121 7.57 -11.69 11.15
CA LEU A 121 8.56 -10.63 11.37
C LEU A 121 9.71 -10.73 10.35
N ALA A 122 10.25 -11.92 10.14
CA ALA A 122 11.30 -12.17 9.16
C ALA A 122 10.83 -11.88 7.73
N SER A 123 9.62 -12.31 7.37
CA SER A 123 9.07 -12.11 6.01
C SER A 123 8.77 -10.63 5.72
N VAL A 124 8.31 -9.88 6.72
CA VAL A 124 8.13 -8.42 6.62
C VAL A 124 9.48 -7.72 6.46
N LYS A 125 10.52 -8.10 7.20
CA LYS A 125 11.88 -7.56 7.01
C LYS A 125 12.45 -7.87 5.62
N GLU A 126 12.22 -9.09 5.12
CA GLU A 126 12.63 -9.51 3.79
C GLU A 126 11.92 -8.69 2.70
N MET A 127 10.61 -8.42 2.86
CA MET A 127 9.88 -7.52 1.98
C MET A 127 10.48 -6.11 1.95
N GLY A 128 10.94 -5.58 3.09
CA GLY A 128 11.65 -4.29 3.12
C GLY A 128 12.89 -4.27 2.24
N SER A 129 13.70 -5.33 2.33
CA SER A 129 14.88 -5.49 1.47
C SER A 129 14.52 -5.55 -0.02
N LEU A 130 13.40 -6.21 -0.36
CA LEU A 130 12.89 -6.26 -1.73
C LEU A 130 12.40 -4.88 -2.19
N MET A 131 11.74 -4.09 -1.34
CA MET A 131 11.30 -2.73 -1.68
C MET A 131 12.48 -1.82 -2.00
N GLU A 132 13.56 -1.89 -1.22
CA GLU A 132 14.78 -1.12 -1.49
C GLU A 132 15.43 -1.52 -2.83
N LYS A 133 15.49 -2.81 -3.14
CA LYS A 133 15.96 -3.29 -4.46
C LYS A 133 15.06 -2.76 -5.59
N MET A 134 13.74 -2.81 -5.43
CA MET A 134 12.81 -2.32 -6.46
C MET A 134 12.99 -0.83 -6.70
N LYS A 135 13.18 -0.05 -5.63
CA LYS A 135 13.48 1.38 -5.72
C LYS A 135 14.77 1.64 -6.49
N GLN A 136 15.81 0.85 -6.24
CA GLN A 136 17.08 0.95 -6.97
C GLN A 136 16.90 0.62 -8.46
N GLU A 137 16.18 -0.46 -8.79
CA GLU A 137 15.95 -0.84 -10.19
C GLU A 137 15.08 0.18 -10.94
N VAL A 138 14.00 0.68 -10.32
CA VAL A 138 13.18 1.78 -10.87
C VAL A 138 14.04 3.02 -11.13
N SER A 139 14.88 3.39 -10.16
CA SER A 139 15.79 4.55 -10.30
C SER A 139 16.78 4.34 -11.44
N ALA A 140 17.31 3.12 -11.59
CA ALA A 140 18.26 2.76 -12.64
C ALA A 140 17.65 2.79 -14.05
N LEU A 141 16.32 2.76 -14.20
CA LEU A 141 15.66 2.94 -15.51
C LEU A 141 15.92 4.33 -16.11
N ASN A 142 16.22 5.32 -15.26
CA ASN A 142 16.48 6.71 -15.61
C ASN A 142 15.42 7.26 -16.58
N LEU A 143 14.14 7.14 -16.19
CA LEU A 143 12.99 7.54 -16.99
C LEU A 143 13.01 9.05 -17.23
N GLN A 144 12.95 9.45 -18.50
CA GLN A 144 12.94 10.86 -18.93
C GLN A 144 11.55 11.33 -19.33
N ASP A 145 10.67 10.42 -19.76
CA ASP A 145 9.27 10.72 -20.02
C ASP A 145 8.57 11.02 -18.68
N PRO A 146 8.07 12.25 -18.47
CA PRO A 146 7.52 12.66 -17.18
C PRO A 146 6.24 11.92 -16.82
N GLU A 147 5.45 11.48 -17.81
CA GLU A 147 4.20 10.77 -17.57
C GLU A 147 4.48 9.32 -17.14
N ILE A 148 5.43 8.65 -17.82
CA ILE A 148 5.87 7.30 -17.45
C ILE A 148 6.56 7.32 -16.09
N LYS A 149 7.42 8.32 -15.84
CA LYS A 149 8.06 8.51 -14.54
C LYS A 149 7.02 8.71 -13.44
N THR A 150 6.02 9.57 -13.65
CA THR A 150 4.95 9.81 -12.67
C THR A 150 4.19 8.53 -12.33
N VAL A 151 3.82 7.73 -13.33
CA VAL A 151 3.12 6.45 -13.11
C VAL A 151 4.00 5.46 -12.34
N SER A 152 5.30 5.39 -12.67
CA SER A 152 6.27 4.54 -11.98
C SER A 152 6.47 4.97 -10.53
N ASP A 153 6.76 6.25 -10.29
CA ASP A 153 6.96 6.82 -8.96
C ASP A 153 5.73 6.62 -8.09
N ARG A 154 4.53 6.85 -8.63
CA ARG A 154 3.26 6.66 -7.92
C ARG A 154 3.04 5.21 -7.51
N SER A 155 3.37 4.27 -8.40
CA SER A 155 3.26 2.83 -8.12
C SER A 155 4.21 2.39 -7.00
N LEU A 156 5.45 2.90 -7.03
CA LEU A 156 6.45 2.62 -6.01
C LEU A 156 6.06 3.24 -4.67
N LEU A 157 5.65 4.51 -4.65
CA LEU A 157 5.21 5.20 -3.44
C LEU A 157 4.06 4.48 -2.74
N ALA A 158 3.08 3.98 -3.49
CA ALA A 158 1.96 3.23 -2.92
C ALA A 158 2.42 1.90 -2.28
N SER A 159 3.38 1.23 -2.92
CA SER A 159 3.97 -0.01 -2.39
C SER A 159 4.80 0.25 -1.14
N GLU A 160 5.64 1.30 -1.14
CA GLU A 160 6.39 1.75 0.04
C GLU A 160 5.46 2.13 1.19
N THR A 161 4.38 2.86 0.89
CA THR A 161 3.40 3.30 1.89
C THR A 161 2.77 2.10 2.57
N ALA A 162 2.28 1.14 1.79
CA ALA A 162 1.71 -0.10 2.32
C ALA A 162 2.70 -0.91 3.17
N TYR A 163 3.93 -1.06 2.68
CA TYR A 163 4.99 -1.72 3.43
C TYR A 163 5.25 -1.05 4.78
N LYS A 164 5.36 0.29 4.80
CA LYS A 164 5.58 1.07 6.03
C LYS A 164 4.51 0.79 7.08
N ILE A 165 3.23 0.68 6.70
CA ILE A 165 2.17 0.38 7.66
C ILE A 165 2.26 -1.05 8.18
N ILE A 166 2.55 -2.01 7.29
CA ILE A 166 2.70 -3.42 7.69
C ILE A 166 3.86 -3.53 8.68
N SER A 167 5.02 -2.94 8.36
CA SER A 167 6.17 -2.89 9.27
C SER A 167 5.78 -2.21 10.58
N TYR A 168 5.18 -1.02 10.51
CA TYR A 168 4.77 -0.26 11.70
C TYR A 168 3.83 -1.04 12.62
N THR A 169 2.84 -1.73 12.05
CA THR A 169 1.89 -2.56 12.80
C THR A 169 2.61 -3.71 13.49
N VAL A 170 3.50 -4.39 12.76
CA VAL A 170 4.25 -5.53 13.28
C VAL A 170 5.26 -5.09 14.35
N ASP A 171 5.96 -3.97 14.15
CA ASP A 171 6.95 -3.41 15.06
C ASP A 171 6.33 -2.86 16.36
N ASN A 172 5.05 -2.47 16.33
CA ASN A 172 4.32 -1.99 17.51
C ASN A 172 3.35 -3.01 18.10
N ALA A 173 3.34 -4.26 17.61
CA ALA A 173 2.36 -5.25 18.04
C ALA A 173 2.42 -5.54 19.55
N ASP A 174 3.62 -5.62 20.13
CA ASP A 174 3.77 -5.84 21.59
C ASP A 174 3.13 -4.70 22.41
N LYS A 175 3.27 -3.44 21.95
CA LYS A 175 2.61 -2.29 22.60
C LYS A 175 1.10 -2.33 22.44
N MET A 176 0.63 -2.68 21.25
CA MET A 176 -0.80 -2.79 20.96
C MET A 176 -1.46 -3.92 21.77
N ASN A 177 -0.73 -4.98 22.08
CA ASN A 177 -1.24 -6.15 22.79
C ASN A 177 -0.89 -6.16 24.29
N ALA A 178 -0.32 -5.08 24.81
CA ALA A 178 -0.07 -4.91 26.23
C ALA A 178 -1.39 -4.62 26.96
N GLY A 179 -2.13 -5.67 27.28
CA GLY A 179 -3.41 -5.60 27.99
C GLY A 179 -4.64 -5.42 27.10
N GLU A 180 -5.78 -5.10 27.71
CA GLU A 180 -7.05 -4.93 27.00
C GLU A 180 -7.03 -3.63 26.16
N LYS A 181 -7.27 -3.77 24.85
CA LYS A 181 -7.35 -2.63 23.94
C LYS A 181 -8.63 -1.85 24.22
N SER A 182 -8.50 -0.57 24.55
CA SER A 182 -9.68 0.29 24.68
C SER A 182 -10.44 0.39 23.37
N GLN A 183 -11.78 0.50 23.44
CA GLN A 183 -12.62 0.71 22.25
C GLN A 183 -12.19 1.97 21.47
N ALA A 184 -11.75 3.01 22.18
CA ALA A 184 -11.23 4.22 21.56
C ALA A 184 -10.00 3.93 20.69
N PHE A 185 -9.03 3.16 21.20
CA PHE A 185 -7.83 2.79 20.44
C PHE A 185 -8.19 1.98 19.21
N MET A 186 -9.05 0.96 19.37
CA MET A 186 -9.51 0.13 18.26
C MET A 186 -10.20 0.97 17.17
N ASN A 187 -11.05 1.91 17.55
CA ASN A 187 -11.73 2.80 16.61
C ASN A 187 -10.75 3.71 15.86
N ALA A 188 -9.80 4.33 16.57
CA ALA A 188 -8.80 5.21 15.96
C ALA A 188 -7.87 4.44 15.00
N PHE A 189 -7.33 3.30 15.45
CA PHE A 189 -6.44 2.46 14.64
C PHE A 189 -7.14 1.92 13.39
N ASN A 190 -8.38 1.41 13.54
CA ASN A 190 -9.19 0.93 12.42
C ASN A 190 -9.61 2.08 11.50
N GLY A 191 -9.82 3.28 12.03
CA GLY A 191 -10.06 4.50 11.24
C GLY A 191 -8.89 4.78 10.30
N LYS A 192 -7.68 4.94 10.84
CA LYS A 192 -6.46 5.19 10.06
C LYS A 192 -6.18 4.09 9.05
N THR A 193 -6.36 2.83 9.45
CA THR A 193 -6.18 1.68 8.55
C THR A 193 -7.18 1.70 7.39
N ARG A 194 -8.45 2.07 7.63
CA ARG A 194 -9.47 2.17 6.57
C ARG A 194 -9.22 3.33 5.62
N GLU A 195 -8.85 4.50 6.12
CA GLU A 195 -8.48 5.65 5.29
C GLU A 195 -7.31 5.31 4.36
N MET A 196 -6.32 4.62 4.90
CA MET A 196 -5.17 4.14 4.15
C MET A 196 -5.55 3.12 3.06
N GLN A 197 -6.36 2.12 3.40
CA GLN A 197 -6.87 1.16 2.41
C GLN A 197 -7.63 1.87 1.27
N LYS A 198 -8.45 2.87 1.62
CA LYS A 198 -9.19 3.67 0.64
C LYS A 198 -8.24 4.44 -0.28
N ALA A 199 -7.23 5.12 0.28
CA ALA A 199 -6.25 5.87 -0.50
C ALA A 199 -5.42 4.97 -1.44
N LEU A 200 -4.97 3.80 -0.96
CA LEU A 200 -4.20 2.85 -1.77
C LEU A 200 -5.04 2.22 -2.89
N SER A 201 -6.32 1.93 -2.61
CA SER A 201 -7.26 1.42 -3.62
C SER A 201 -7.54 2.47 -4.70
N GLU A 202 -7.76 3.73 -4.29
CA GLU A 202 -7.97 4.84 -5.22
C GLU A 202 -6.72 5.11 -6.06
N ASN A 203 -5.54 5.09 -5.44
CA ASN A 203 -4.26 5.19 -6.14
C ASN A 203 -4.12 4.10 -7.21
N GLN A 204 -4.45 2.85 -6.87
CA GLN A 204 -4.39 1.73 -7.82
C GLN A 204 -5.29 1.98 -9.03
N ARG A 205 -6.50 2.53 -8.82
CA ARG A 205 -7.41 2.92 -9.89
C ARG A 205 -6.80 4.02 -10.77
N ILE A 206 -6.30 5.10 -10.15
CA ILE A 206 -5.69 6.25 -10.85
C ILE A 206 -4.48 5.82 -11.68
N VAL A 207 -3.57 5.05 -11.09
CA VAL A 207 -2.38 4.51 -11.77
C VAL A 207 -2.78 3.58 -12.91
N GLY A 208 -3.76 2.70 -12.69
CA GLY A 208 -4.27 1.79 -13.72
C GLY A 208 -4.87 2.54 -14.92
N ASP A 209 -5.65 3.59 -14.67
CA ASP A 209 -6.21 4.44 -15.73
C ASP A 209 -5.12 5.19 -16.50
N ALA A 210 -4.12 5.73 -15.80
CA ALA A 210 -2.97 6.41 -16.42
C ALA A 210 -2.12 5.46 -17.26
N ALA A 211 -1.83 4.26 -16.75
CA ALA A 211 -1.11 3.22 -17.47
C ALA A 211 -1.84 2.79 -18.74
N ARG A 212 -3.17 2.64 -18.68
CA ARG A 212 -4.00 2.36 -19.85
C ARG A 212 -3.94 3.48 -20.89
N LYS A 213 -4.07 4.74 -20.48
CA LYS A 213 -3.93 5.89 -21.40
C LYS A 213 -2.54 5.96 -22.04
N LEU A 214 -1.47 5.71 -21.28
CA LEU A 214 -0.11 5.60 -21.82
C LEU A 214 0.00 4.46 -22.84
N SER A 215 -0.60 3.31 -22.56
CA SER A 215 -0.64 2.19 -23.49
C SER A 215 -1.33 2.57 -24.80
N GLU A 216 -2.51 3.18 -24.74
CA GLU A 216 -3.28 3.61 -25.91
C GLU A 216 -2.51 4.67 -26.72
N LYS A 217 -1.92 5.64 -26.04
CA LYS A 217 -1.08 6.70 -26.62
C LYS A 217 0.05 6.14 -27.46
N TYR A 218 0.78 5.14 -26.97
CA TYR A 218 1.94 4.54 -27.64
C TYR A 218 1.61 3.32 -28.51
N SER A 219 0.34 2.90 -28.59
CA SER A 219 -0.13 1.82 -29.47
C SER A 219 -0.68 2.32 -30.81
N LYS A 220 -1.12 3.58 -30.86
CA LYS A 220 -1.41 4.32 -32.10
C LYS A 220 -0.12 4.85 -32.69
#